data_AF-A0A4Y2SLX2-F1
#
_entry.id   AF-A0A4Y2SLX2-F1
#
_cell.length_a   1.000
_cell.length_b   1.000
_cell.length_c   1.000
_cell.angle_alpha   90.00
_cell.angle_beta   90.00
_cell.angle_gamma   90.00
#
_symmetry.space_group_name_H-M   'P 1'
#
loop_
_entity.id
_entity.type
_entity.pdbx_description
1 polymer ?
#
loop_
_entity_poly.entity_id
_entity_poly.type
_entity_poly.pdbx_seq_one_letter_code
_entity_poly.pdbx_strand_id
1 'polypeptide(L)'
;MDISFLNISPDLWDRDDSYLKSQEIFQNLRVVNDTAERGVKLMQDFNGLLTVDEEKKQFLPHCVEDHRKQYPGCKKATLKRKFD
;
A
#
# COMPACT_ATOMS: atom_id res chain seq x y z
N MET A 1 -13.90 0.65 20.26
CA MET A 1 -13.54 -0.63 19.61
C MET A 1 -12.69 -1.38 20.61
N ASP A 2 -13.10 -2.59 20.98
CA ASP A 2 -12.30 -3.44 21.85
C ASP A 2 -11.18 -4.07 21.01
N ILE A 3 -9.94 -3.90 21.47
CA ILE A 3 -8.72 -4.33 20.77
C ILE A 3 -7.96 -5.40 21.56
N SER A 4 -8.61 -6.02 22.55
CA SER A 4 -8.02 -7.06 23.38
C SER A 4 -7.53 -8.27 22.56
N PHE A 5 -8.15 -8.55 21.41
CA PHE A 5 -7.69 -9.57 20.45
C PHE A 5 -6.23 -9.37 19.98
N LEU A 6 -5.68 -8.16 20.02
CA LEU A 6 -4.28 -7.90 19.65
C LEU A 6 -3.27 -8.54 20.62
N ASN A 7 -3.72 -8.98 21.79
CA ASN A 7 -2.88 -9.62 22.81
C ASN A 7 -2.92 -11.16 22.74
N ILE A 8 -3.71 -11.75 21.83
CA ILE A 8 -3.78 -13.21 21.63
C ILE A 8 -3.23 -13.61 20.26
N SER A 9 -2.92 -14.90 20.08
CA SER A 9 -2.41 -15.40 18.80
C SER A 9 -3.40 -15.13 17.66
N PRO A 10 -2.94 -14.69 16.47
CA PRO A 10 -3.78 -14.54 15.29
C PRO A 10 -4.59 -15.79 14.91
N ASP A 11 -4.08 -16.99 15.22
CA ASP A 11 -4.77 -18.26 14.97
C ASP A 11 -6.06 -18.44 15.79
N LEU A 12 -6.28 -17.59 16.80
CA LEU A 12 -7.46 -17.62 17.67
C LEU A 12 -8.43 -16.47 17.38
N TRP A 13 -8.09 -15.56 16.48
CA TRP A 13 -8.89 -14.35 16.21
C TRP A 13 -10.27 -14.69 15.64
N ASP A 14 -10.39 -15.76 14.85
CA ASP A 14 -11.65 -16.22 14.26
C ASP A 14 -12.70 -16.63 15.32
N ARG A 15 -12.26 -16.87 16.55
CA ARG A 15 -13.09 -17.26 17.70
C ARG A 15 -13.19 -16.15 18.75
N ASP A 16 -12.53 -15.03 18.55
CA ASP A 16 -12.53 -13.92 19.49
C ASP A 16 -13.65 -12.92 19.18
N ASP A 17 -14.53 -12.68 20.16
CA ASP A 17 -15.68 -11.80 19.99
C ASP A 17 -15.29 -10.34 19.71
N SER A 18 -14.16 -9.87 20.26
CA SER A 18 -13.68 -8.50 20.05
C SER A 18 -13.14 -8.33 18.62
N TYR A 19 -12.48 -9.36 18.08
CA TYR A 19 -12.07 -9.42 16.68
C TYR A 19 -13.28 -9.46 15.74
N LEU A 20 -14.24 -10.36 15.96
CA LEU A 20 -15.39 -10.53 15.08
C LEU A 20 -16.23 -9.24 14.97
N LYS A 21 -16.50 -8.58 16.11
CA LYS A 21 -17.17 -7.27 16.12
C LYS A 21 -16.37 -6.19 15.40
N SER A 22 -15.05 -6.17 15.61
CA SER A 22 -14.18 -5.20 14.94
C SER A 22 -14.14 -5.45 13.44
N GLN A 23 -14.06 -6.71 13.01
CA GLN A 23 -14.07 -7.13 11.62
C GLN A 23 -15.38 -6.73 10.92
N GLU A 24 -16.53 -6.93 11.56
CA GLU A 24 -17.83 -6.48 11.04
C GLU A 24 -17.84 -4.96 10.80
N ILE A 25 -17.31 -4.17 11.74
CA ILE A 25 -17.17 -2.72 11.58
C ILE A 25 -16.24 -2.40 10.40
N PHE A 26 -15.09 -3.07 10.27
CA PHE A 26 -14.13 -2.85 9.17
C PHE A 26 -14.66 -3.25 7.79
N GLN A 27 -15.50 -4.28 7.72
CA GLN A 27 -16.15 -4.70 6.46
C GLN A 27 -17.25 -3.72 6.02
N ASN A 28 -17.98 -3.16 6.99
CA ASN A 28 -19.04 -2.19 6.73
C ASN A 28 -18.53 -0.74 6.65
N LEU A 29 -17.28 -0.50 7.04
CA LEU A 29 -16.58 0.73 6.73
C LEU A 29 -16.47 0.83 5.21
N ARG A 30 -17.35 1.65 4.61
CA ARG A 30 -17.20 2.07 3.23
C ARG A 30 -15.83 2.73 3.15
N VAL A 31 -14.86 2.04 2.54
CA VAL A 31 -13.55 2.64 2.21
C VAL A 31 -13.80 3.63 1.08
N VAL A 32 -14.42 4.76 1.44
CA VAL A 32 -14.68 5.92 0.59
C VAL A 32 -13.45 6.74 0.35
N ASN A 33 -12.30 6.32 0.89
CA ASN A 33 -11.05 6.84 0.41
C ASN A 33 -10.92 6.33 -1.03
N ASP A 34 -11.42 7.17 -1.94
CA ASP A 34 -11.51 6.93 -3.35
C ASP A 34 -10.12 6.47 -3.77
N THR A 35 -10.03 5.21 -4.19
CA THR A 35 -8.75 4.63 -4.61
C THR A 35 -8.13 5.52 -5.71
N ALA A 36 -8.97 6.23 -6.46
CA ALA A 36 -8.53 7.28 -7.38
C ALA A 36 -7.97 8.50 -6.63
N GLU A 37 -8.66 9.12 -5.67
CA GLU A 37 -8.12 10.24 -4.87
C GLU A 37 -6.79 9.90 -4.19
N ARG A 38 -6.69 8.72 -3.58
CA ARG A 38 -5.44 8.26 -2.97
C ARG A 38 -4.35 8.06 -4.03
N GLY A 39 -4.70 7.53 -5.19
CA GLY A 39 -3.78 7.36 -6.32
C GLY A 39 -3.28 8.69 -6.87
N VAL A 40 -4.18 9.67 -7.03
CA VAL A 40 -3.87 11.03 -7.48
C VAL A 40 -2.97 11.73 -6.48
N LYS A 41 -3.31 11.70 -5.19
CA LYS A 41 -2.50 12.32 -4.14
C LYS A 41 -1.11 11.69 -4.05
N LEU A 42 -1.01 10.37 -4.16
CA LEU A 42 0.26 9.66 -4.20
C LEU A 42 1.14 10.12 -5.37
N MET A 43 0.58 10.22 -6.57
CA MET A 43 1.32 10.69 -7.75
C MET A 43 1.71 12.17 -7.65
N GLN A 44 0.83 13.02 -7.13
CA GLN A 44 1.12 14.44 -6.90
C GLN A 44 2.27 14.63 -5.92
N ASP A 45 2.22 13.96 -4.77
CA ASP A 45 3.25 14.07 -3.73
C ASP A 45 4.58 13.48 -4.22
N PHE A 46 4.55 12.32 -4.90
CA PHE A 46 5.75 11.72 -5.48
C PHE A 46 6.43 12.62 -6.51
N ASN A 47 5.66 13.21 -7.43
CA ASN A 47 6.19 14.13 -8.44
C ASN A 47 6.76 15.39 -7.80
N GLY A 48 6.13 15.91 -6.75
CA GLY A 48 6.60 17.09 -6.00
C GLY A 48 7.89 16.85 -5.22
N LEU A 49 8.15 15.63 -4.76
CA LEU A 49 9.35 15.27 -4.00
C LEU A 49 10.60 15.13 -4.87
N LEU A 50 10.45 14.65 -6.11
CA LEU A 50 11.60 14.33 -6.96
C LEU A 50 12.15 15.54 -7.71
N THR A 51 11.28 16.40 -8.23
CA THR A 51 11.71 17.56 -9.01
C THR A 51 10.60 18.61 -9.14
N VAL A 52 11.01 19.88 -9.20
CA VAL A 52 10.11 21.01 -9.50
C VAL A 52 10.01 21.30 -11.00
N ASP A 53 10.81 20.61 -11.82
CA ASP A 53 10.86 20.75 -13.28
C ASP A 53 9.71 19.94 -13.94
N GLU A 54 8.79 20.63 -14.59
CA GLU A 54 7.61 20.03 -15.22
C GLU A 54 7.94 19.09 -16.38
N GLU A 55 9.00 19.35 -17.16
CA GLU A 55 9.41 18.45 -18.24
C GLU A 55 9.92 17.14 -17.66
N LYS A 56 10.71 17.20 -16.58
CA LYS A 56 11.20 15.99 -15.90
C LYS A 56 10.07 15.18 -15.27
N LYS A 57 8.99 15.82 -14.80
CA LYS A 57 7.82 15.11 -14.25
C LYS A 57 7.13 14.21 -15.27
N GLN A 58 7.12 14.58 -16.55
CA GLN A 58 6.51 13.75 -17.61
C GLN A 58 7.25 12.42 -17.83
N PHE A 59 8.53 12.33 -17.47
CA PHE A 59 9.31 11.09 -17.60
C PHE A 59 9.17 10.13 -16.42
N LEU A 60 8.71 10.62 -15.26
CA LEU A 60 8.58 9.80 -14.04
C LEU A 60 7.71 8.55 -14.22
N PRO A 61 6.53 8.60 -14.88
CA PRO A 61 5.73 7.40 -15.13
C PRO A 61 6.48 6.33 -15.94
N HIS A 62 7.26 6.74 -16.94
CA HIS A 62 8.07 5.83 -17.74
C HIS A 62 9.16 5.15 -16.90
N CYS A 63 9.84 5.90 -16.02
CA CYS A 63 10.83 5.33 -15.10
C CYS A 63 10.20 4.32 -14.13
N VAL A 64 9.00 4.63 -13.61
CA VAL A 64 8.26 3.72 -12.71
C VAL A 64 7.85 2.45 -13.45
N GLU A 65 7.36 2.56 -14.69
CA GLU A 65 6.98 1.41 -15.50
C GLU A 65 8.19 0.52 -15.82
N ASP A 66 9.31 1.11 -16.24
CA ASP A 66 10.54 0.37 -16.51
C ASP A 66 11.06 -0.37 -15.27
N HIS A 67 11.05 0.31 -14.11
CA HIS A 67 11.40 -0.33 -12.84
C HIS A 67 10.47 -1.50 -12.50
N ARG A 68 9.15 -1.38 -12.75
CA ARG A 68 8.20 -2.49 -12.53
C ARG A 68 8.44 -3.66 -13.48
N LYS A 69 8.89 -3.42 -14.71
CA LYS A 69 9.28 -4.48 -15.66
C LYS A 69 10.54 -5.20 -15.19
N GLN A 70 11.52 -4.47 -14.69
CA GLN A 70 12.76 -5.04 -14.14
C GLN A 70 12.51 -5.81 -12.82
N TYR A 71 11.57 -5.34 -12.00
CA TYR A 71 11.23 -5.93 -10.70
C TYR A 71 9.73 -6.24 -10.60
N PRO A 72 9.24 -7.29 -11.27
CA PRO A 72 7.80 -7.57 -11.39
C PRO A 72 7.16 -8.08 -10.08
N GLY A 73 7.98 -8.51 -9.12
CA GLY A 73 7.51 -9.01 -7.83
C GLY A 73 7.54 -7.94 -6.73
N CYS A 74 6.46 -7.86 -5.95
CA CYS A 74 6.37 -6.98 -4.79
C CYS A 74 7.10 -7.53 -3.53
N LYS A 75 7.88 -8.61 -3.67
CA LYS A 75 8.57 -9.27 -2.54
C LYS A 75 9.97 -8.68 -2.39
N LYS A 76 10.45 -8.55 -1.15
CA LYS A 76 11.85 -8.15 -0.87
C LYS A 76 12.88 -9.03 -1.59
N ALA A 77 12.56 -10.30 -1.81
CA ALA A 77 13.40 -11.22 -2.57
C ALA A 77 13.56 -10.83 -4.05
N THR A 78 12.53 -10.22 -4.65
CA THR A 78 12.57 -9.73 -6.04
C THR A 78 13.54 -8.56 -6.20
N LEU A 79 13.73 -7.76 -5.15
CA LEU A 79 14.67 -6.63 -5.15
C LEU A 79 16.13 -7.05 -4.89
N LYS A 80 16.37 -8.29 -4.48
CA LYS A 80 17.71 -8.84 -4.29
C LYS A 80 18.25 -9.33 -5.62
N ARG A 81 18.65 -8.42 -6.51
CA ARG A 81 19.51 -8.81 -7.63
C ARG A 81 20.90 -9.14 -7.05
N LYS A 82 21.48 -10.27 -7.45
CA LYS A 82 22.92 -10.45 -7.27
C LYS A 82 23.61 -9.44 -8.18
N PHE A 83 24.51 -8.65 -7.61
CA PHE A 83 25.52 -7.97 -8.41
C PHE A 83 26.53 -9.07 -8.76
N ASP A 84 26.58 -9.45 -10.04
CA ASP A 84 27.69 -10.23 -10.60
C ASP A 84 28.88 -9.29 -10.85
#